data_AF-A0A6V7KB78-F1
#
_entry.id   AF-A0A6V7KB78-F1
#
_cell.length_a   1.000
_cell.length_b   1.000
_cell.length_c   1.000
_cell.angle_alpha   90.00
_cell.angle_beta   90.00
_cell.angle_gamma   90.00
#
_symmetry.space_group_name_H-M   'P 1'
#
loop_
_entity.id
_entity.type
_entity.pdbx_description
1 polymer ?
#
loop_
_entity_poly.entity_id
_entity_poly.type
_entity_poly.pdbx_seq_one_letter_code
_entity_poly.pdbx_strand_id
1 'polypeptide(L)' 'NHSEWYKTSMRTRKLLCVMIMRSQKPCLLTAGKFYTLNLASFGA' A
#
# COMPACT_ATOMS: atom_id res chain seq x y z
N ASN A 1 18.95 1.01 -9.89
CA ASN A 1 17.56 1.10 -10.42
C ASN A 1 16.71 2.04 -9.56
N HIS A 2 16.77 3.34 -9.82
CA HIS A 2 15.84 4.30 -9.22
C HIS A 2 14.80 4.68 -10.27
N SER A 3 13.52 4.47 -9.96
CA SER A 3 12.44 5.02 -10.76
C SER A 3 12.40 6.53 -10.52
N GLU A 4 12.68 7.34 -11.53
CA GLU A 4 12.71 8.81 -11.45
C GLU A 4 11.29 9.40 -11.45
N TRP A 5 10.43 8.92 -10.56
CA TRP A 5 9.01 9.27 -10.46
C TRP A 5 8.78 10.79 -10.35
N TYR A 6 9.73 11.52 -9.78
CA TYR A 6 9.70 12.96 -9.62
C TYR A 6 9.84 13.73 -10.96
N LYS A 7 10.41 13.09 -11.99
CA LYS A 7 10.49 13.64 -13.36
C LYS A 7 9.23 13.39 -14.20
N THR A 8 8.29 12.58 -13.72
CA THR A 8 7.05 12.27 -14.46
C THR A 8 6.13 13.49 -14.57
N SER A 9 5.05 13.41 -15.36
CA SER A 9 4.10 14.53 -15.50
C SER A 9 3.51 14.98 -14.16
N MET A 10 3.04 16.23 -14.07
CA MET A 10 2.36 16.73 -12.86
C MET A 10 1.10 15.91 -12.52
N ARG A 11 0.38 15.42 -13.53
CA ARG A 11 -0.77 14.53 -13.34
C ARG A 11 -0.36 13.23 -12.69
N THR A 12 0.71 12.61 -13.18
CA THR A 12 1.26 11.35 -12.64
C THR A 12 1.71 11.52 -11.21
N ARG A 13 2.44 12.60 -10.89
CA ARG A 13 2.87 12.90 -9.52
C ARG A 13 1.69 13.07 -8.56
N LYS A 14 0.64 13.79 -8.96
CA LYS A 14 -0.59 13.93 -8.15
C LYS A 14 -1.26 12.58 -7.89
N LEU A 15 -1.38 11.73 -8.91
CA LEU A 15 -1.91 10.38 -8.76
C LEU A 15 -1.06 9.53 -7.82
N LEU A 16 0.26 9.59 -7.94
CA LEU A 16 1.20 8.90 -7.04
C LEU A 16 1.04 9.38 -5.60
N CYS A 17 0.92 10.68 -5.35
CA CYS A 17 0.65 11.20 -4.00
C CYS A 17 -0.64 10.62 -3.42
N VAL A 18 -1.72 10.55 -4.20
CA VAL A 18 -2.98 9.92 -3.76
C VAL A 18 -2.79 8.43 -3.47
N MET A 19 -2.07 7.70 -4.32
CA MET A 19 -1.76 6.29 -4.09
C MET A 19 -0.97 6.09 -2.81
N ILE A 20 0.06 6.90 -2.56
CA ILE A 20 0.88 6.86 -1.36
C ILE A 20 0.01 7.14 -0.12
N MET A 21 -0.81 8.19 -0.13
CA MET A 21 -1.71 8.49 0.98
C MET A 21 -2.67 7.33 1.28
N ARG A 22 -3.19 6.67 0.24
CA ARG A 22 -4.08 5.52 0.41
C ARG A 22 -3.36 4.28 0.90
N SER A 23 -2.11 4.05 0.49
CA SER A 23 -1.32 2.88 0.90
C SER A 23 -0.76 2.99 2.31
N GLN A 24 -0.74 4.18 2.91
CA GLN A 24 -0.36 4.35 4.33
C GLN A 24 -1.24 3.52 5.26
N LYS A 25 -2.51 3.27 4.87
CA LYS A 25 -3.35 2.29 5.53
C LYS A 25 -3.13 0.93 4.85
N PRO A 26 -2.63 -0.09 5.57
CA PRO A 26 -2.45 -1.41 4.98
C PRO A 26 -3.81 -1.99 4.57
N CYS A 27 -3.80 -2.80 3.51
CA CYS A 27 -4.97 -3.61 3.17
C CYS A 27 -5.05 -4.78 4.16
N LEU A 28 -5.80 -4.61 5.25
CA LEU A 28 -6.00 -5.67 6.25
C LEU A 28 -6.95 -6.72 5.72
N LEU A 29 -6.50 -7.98 5.69
CA LEU A 29 -7.35 -9.12 5.50
C LEU A 29 -7.71 -9.70 6.88
N THR A 30 -8.99 -9.88 7.17
CA THR A 30 -9.44 -10.41 8.46
C THR A 30 -10.35 -11.63 8.28
N ALA A 31 -10.18 -12.65 9.11
CA ALA A 31 -11.15 -13.74 9.24
C ALA A 31 -12.27 -13.31 10.19
N GLY A 32 -13.49 -13.16 9.65
CA GLY A 32 -14.68 -12.79 10.43
C GLY A 32 -14.61 -11.45 11.17
N LYS A 33 -13.63 -10.58 10.88
CA LYS A 33 -13.27 -9.36 11.63
C LYS A 33 -12.64 -9.59 13.02
N PHE A 34 -12.38 -10.85 13.39
CA PHE A 34 -11.81 -11.18 14.70
C PHE A 34 -10.29 -11.41 14.64
N TYR A 35 -9.78 -11.82 13.48
CA TYR A 35 -8.39 -12.20 13.33
C TYR A 35 -7.78 -11.55 12.10
N THR A 36 -6.69 -10.80 12.28
CA THR A 36 -5.95 -10.22 11.15
C THR A 36 -5.04 -11.28 10.56
N LEU A 37 -5.31 -11.66 9.32
CA LEU A 37 -4.48 -12.56 8.54
C LEU A 37 -3.21 -11.83 8.15
N ASN A 38 -2.09 -12.34 8.64
CA ASN A 38 -0.76 -11.84 8.34
C ASN A 38 0.19 -13.03 8.17
N LEU A 39 1.25 -12.85 7.39
CA LEU A 39 2.19 -13.94 7.08
C LEU A 39 3.00 -14.37 8.31
N ALA A 40 3.24 -13.47 9.26
CA ALA A 40 3.97 -13.80 10.49
C ALA A 40 3.22 -14.82 11.38
N SER A 41 1.89 -14.87 11.29
CA SER A 41 1.05 -15.84 12.00
C SER A 41 0.60 -17.02 11.12
N PHE A 42 1.05 -17.07 9.85
CA PHE A 42 0.68 -18.14 8.93
C PHE A 42 1.57 -19.37 9.19
N GLY A 43 1.07 -20.32 9.98
CA GLY A 43 1.75 -21.58 10.33
C GLY A 43 2.17 -21.74 11.80
N ALA A 44 1.75 -20.81 12.67
CA ALA A 44 1.75 -21.01 14.11
C ALA A 44 0.64 -21.98 14.55
#